data_AF-A0A2E8F2Q2-F1
#
_entry.id   AF-A0A2E8F2Q2-F1
#
_cell.length_a   1.000
_cell.length_b   1.000
_cell.length_c   1.000
_cell.angle_alpha   90.00
_cell.angle_beta   90.00
_cell.angle_gamma   90.00
#
_symmetry.space_group_name_H-M   'P 1'
#
loop_
_entity.id
_entity.type
_entity.pdbx_description
1 polymer ?
#
loop_
_entity_poly.entity_id
_entity_poly.type
_entity_poly.pdbx_seq_one_letter_code
_entity_poly.pdbx_strand_id
1 'polypeptide(L)' 'MPREFIDPPELGTPPNNIYHHVVKVGNTIYIAGQLSRDINGKPTHVGDTEAQTIQA' A
#
# COMPACT_ATOMS: atom_id res chain seq x y z
N MET A 1 -6.69 -22.55 -4.23
CA MET A 1 -5.94 -22.11 -3.03
C MET A 1 -6.70 -20.97 -2.38
N PRO A 2 -6.83 -20.94 -1.04
CA PRO A 2 -7.49 -19.83 -0.34
C PRO A 2 -6.76 -18.51 -0.58
N ARG A 3 -7.50 -17.39 -0.48
CA ARG A 3 -6.96 -16.04 -0.58
C ARG A 3 -6.87 -15.46 0.84
N GLU A 4 -5.72 -14.93 1.21
CA GLU A 4 -5.54 -14.17 2.45
C GLU A 4 -5.45 -12.69 2.09
N PHE A 5 -6.27 -11.87 2.75
CA PHE A 5 -6.31 -10.42 2.58
C PHE A 5 -5.63 -9.77 3.78
N ILE A 6 -4.65 -8.90 3.54
CA ILE A 6 -3.79 -8.33 4.57
C ILE A 6 -3.70 -6.82 4.36
N ASP A 7 -4.05 -6.07 5.41
CA ASP A 7 -3.93 -4.62 5.47
C ASP A 7 -3.02 -4.25 6.66
N PRO A 8 -1.73 -3.97 6.42
CA PRO A 8 -0.80 -3.57 7.47
C PRO A 8 -1.24 -2.26 8.14
N PRO A 9 -1.21 -2.17 9.48
CA PRO A 9 -1.65 -0.97 10.21
C PRO A 9 -0.77 0.26 9.96
N GLU A 10 0.44 0.07 9.43
CA GLU A 10 1.35 1.14 9.04
C GLU A 10 0.94 1.82 7.73
N LEU A 11 0.04 1.21 6.95
CA LEU A 11 -0.50 1.76 5.72
C LEU A 11 -1.89 2.36 5.97
N GLY A 12 -2.18 3.47 5.29
CA GLY A 12 -3.50 4.09 5.37
C GLY A 12 -4.60 3.17 4.82
N THR A 13 -5.79 3.22 5.43
CA THR A 13 -6.94 2.43 4.99
C THR A 13 -7.28 2.73 3.53
N PRO A 14 -7.43 1.71 2.67
CA PRO A 14 -7.88 1.88 1.29
C PRO A 14 -9.19 2.69 1.21
N PRO A 15 -9.28 3.72 0.34
CA PRO A 15 -10.49 4.52 0.20
C PRO A 15 -11.69 3.63 -0.17
N ASN A 16 -12.78 3.77 0.58
CA ASN A 16 -14.02 3.00 0.40
C ASN A 16 -13.83 1.46 0.46
N ASN A 17 -12.73 0.96 1.02
CA ASN A 17 -12.41 -0.48 1.09
C ASN A 17 -12.46 -1.19 -0.27
N ILE A 18 -12.10 -0.49 -1.36
CA ILE A 18 -12.19 -1.04 -2.74
C ILE A 18 -11.03 -1.96 -3.12
N TYR A 19 -10.00 -2.05 -2.27
CA TYR A 19 -8.87 -2.97 -2.41
C TYR A 19 -8.30 -3.34 -1.03
N HIS A 20 -7.45 -4.36 -1.00
CA HIS A 20 -6.57 -4.69 0.12
C HIS A 20 -5.12 -4.43 -0.29
N HIS A 21 -4.28 -3.97 0.63
CA HIS A 21 -2.87 -3.67 0.32
C HIS A 21 -2.12 -4.89 -0.19
N VAL A 22 -2.39 -6.05 0.40
CA VAL A 22 -1.76 -7.31 0.06
C VAL A 22 -2.80 -8.42 -0.08
N VAL A 23 -2.66 -9.24 -1.13
CA VAL A 23 -3.41 -10.48 -1.29
C VAL A 23 -2.43 -11.63 -1.53
N LYS A 24 -2.49 -12.67 -0.70
CA LYS A 24 -1.69 -13.89 -0.88
C LYS A 24 -2.54 -15.01 -1.46
N VAL A 25 -2.03 -15.66 -2.49
CA VAL A 25 -2.65 -16.84 -3.14
C VAL A 25 -1.59 -17.92 -3.30
N GLY A 26 -1.62 -18.91 -2.40
CA GLY A 26 -0.54 -19.92 -2.35
C GLY A 26 0.80 -19.28 -2.04
N ASN A 27 1.76 -19.42 -2.96
CA ASN A 27 3.10 -18.83 -2.86
C ASN A 27 3.25 -17.49 -3.61
N THR A 28 2.17 -16.97 -4.19
CA THR A 28 2.19 -15.69 -4.91
C THR A 28 1.63 -14.58 -4.03
N ILE A 29 2.33 -13.45 -3.96
CA ILE A 29 1.90 -12.24 -3.28
C ILE A 29 1.59 -11.18 -4.33
N TYR A 30 0.39 -10.60 -4.24
CA TYR A 30 -0.03 -9.46 -5.03
C TYR A 30 -0.05 -8.24 -4.11
N ILE A 31 0.69 -7.20 -4.48
CA ILE A 31 0.81 -5.96 -3.72
C ILE A 31 0.16 -4.86 -4.56
N ALA A 32 -0.75 -4.08 -3.96
CA ALA A 32 -1.32 -2.92 -4.60
C ALA A 32 -0.23 -1.87 -4.89
N GLY A 33 -0.46 -0.96 -5.84
CA GLY A 33 0.47 0.13 -6.09
C GLY A 33 0.72 0.95 -4.83
N GLN A 34 2.00 1.08 -4.45
CA GLN A 34 2.42 1.86 -3.29
C GLN A 34 2.80 3.29 -3.71
N LEU A 35 2.55 4.24 -2.82
CA LEU A 35 2.76 5.66 -3.01
C LEU A 35 3.38 6.25 -1.74
N SER A 36 4.26 7.24 -1.90
CA SER A 36 4.80 8.03 -0.79
C SER A 36 3.72 8.87 -0.12
N ARG A 37 2.99 8.26 0.83
CA ARG A 37 1.90 8.88 1.58
C ARG A 37 1.95 8.45 3.05
N ASP A 38 1.40 9.29 3.92
CA ASP A 38 1.18 8.95 5.33
C ASP A 38 -0.08 8.07 5.52
N ILE A 39 -0.34 7.65 6.76
CA ILE A 39 -1.50 6.82 7.11
C ILE A 39 -2.86 7.50 6.82
N ASN A 40 -2.87 8.82 6.68
CA ASN A 40 -4.07 9.60 6.36
C ASN A 40 -4.23 9.79 4.83
N GLY A 41 -3.34 9.19 4.02
CA GLY A 41 -3.33 9.30 2.58
C GLY A 41 -2.76 10.63 2.05
N LYS A 42 -2.10 11.43 2.88
CA LYS A 42 -1.46 12.68 2.44
C LYS A 42 -0.08 12.41 1.86
N PRO A 43 0.31 13.09 0.76
CA PRO A 43 1.64 12.91 0.19
C PRO A 43 2.74 13.33 1.16
N THR A 44 3.80 12.54 1.22
CA THR A 44 5.06 12.86 1.91
C THR A 44 6.10 13.31 0.88
N HIS A 45 7.16 13.98 1.34
CA HIS A 45 8.30 14.41 0.49
C HIS A 45 7.90 15.25 -0.74
N VAL A 46 6.97 16.20 -0.57
CA VAL A 46 6.46 17.02 -1.68
C VAL A 46 7.60 17.80 -2.35
N GLY A 47 7.75 17.60 -3.66
CA GLY A 47 8.80 18.25 -4.46
C GLY A 47 10.10 17.44 -4.58
N ASP A 48 10.21 16.29 -3.92
CA ASP A 48 11.38 15.42 -3.95
C ASP A 48 11.01 14.03 -4.51
N THR A 49 11.22 13.84 -5.81
CA THR A 49 10.87 12.58 -6.49
C THR A 49 11.73 11.41 -6.04
N GLU A 50 12.99 11.64 -5.66
CA GLU A 50 13.89 10.58 -5.19
C GLU A 50 13.41 10.04 -3.85
N ALA A 51 13.14 10.92 -2.88
CA ALA A 51 12.63 10.52 -1.58
C ALA A 51 11.25 9.84 -1.70
N GLN A 52 10.37 10.33 -2.59
CA GLN A 52 9.09 9.66 -2.85
C GLN A 52 9.24 8.26 -3.45
N THR A 53 10.23 8.07 -4.32
CA THR A 53 10.49 6.75 -4.93
C THR A 53 11.10 5.78 -3.93
N ILE A 54 11.93 6.26 -3.00
CA ILE A 54 12.51 5.42 -1.94
C ILE A 54 11.45 4.96 -0.94
N GLN A 55 10.47 5.81 -0.63
CA GLN A 55 9.41 5.47 0.32
C GLN A 55 8.36 4.51 -0.28
N ALA A 56 8.02 4.66 -1.56
CA ALA A 56 7.00 3.86 -2.23
C ALA A 56 7.40 2.38 -2.33
#